data_AF-A0A7J3WZ74-F1
#
_entry.id   AF-A0A7J3WZ74-F1
#
_cell.length_a   1.000
_cell.length_b   1.000
_cell.length_c   1.000
_cell.angle_alpha   90.00
_cell.angle_beta   90.00
_cell.angle_gamma   90.00
#
_symmetry.space_group_name_H-M   'P 1'
#
loop_
_entity.id
_entity.type
_entity.pdbx_description
1 polymer ?
#
loop_
_entity_poly.entity_id
_entity_poly.type
_entity_poly.pdbx_seq_one_letter_code
_entity_poly.pdbx_strand_id
1 'polypeptide(L)'
;MPELFLSILFEPLTPLFFGKRQALSPYEYVRSSITPSIYTIGGAVLRMINEFCGLEFKEIEENVSEDLIQIKGPYVAAWLNGDIKYYVPAPIGYGEPLRTSPYLGYQRLDRIPVARMTKPLGIVVKDGLRLVEIRFNREGREWSIDLNSQAILRARMSDRTSFEMERVGRVVQHGTLYFRSMVESYILDSDRYGRTSKINFGCDVKIPEEVFKKLIGVKNAVLRFGGEGGVCKANVHSGEIPLIKAFRVREELERRKTLLATSHIALLKEDDRLYALGFGEIEWVLGKVELLGGWLTRSVKFKKHIPTLLPGSLFRVHSLDHPLIKHNEWYLKLLTTAIPC
;
A
#
# COMPACT_ATOMS: atom_id res chain seq x y z
N MET A 1 20.94 -15.58 -12.04
CA MET A 1 20.78 -15.99 -10.63
C MET A 1 19.29 -16.23 -10.36
N PRO A 2 18.91 -17.23 -9.55
CA PRO A 2 17.51 -17.43 -9.19
C PRO A 2 16.99 -16.21 -8.41
N GLU A 3 15.78 -15.74 -8.74
CA GLU A 3 15.16 -14.64 -8.01
C GLU A 3 14.68 -15.14 -6.63
N LEU A 4 15.11 -14.47 -5.57
CA LEU A 4 14.78 -14.82 -4.19
C LEU A 4 13.73 -13.84 -3.66
N PHE A 5 12.63 -14.41 -3.18
CA PHE A 5 11.45 -13.66 -2.76
C PHE A 5 10.98 -14.07 -1.37
N LEU A 6 10.52 -13.10 -0.60
CA LEU A 6 9.94 -13.30 0.72
C LEU A 6 8.59 -12.59 0.82
N SER A 7 7.67 -13.12 1.60
CA SER A 7 6.54 -12.37 2.15
C SER A 7 6.84 -11.98 3.59
N ILE A 8 6.52 -10.74 3.94
CA ILE A 8 6.65 -10.22 5.29
C ILE A 8 5.27 -9.79 5.76
N LEU A 9 4.82 -10.35 6.88
CA LEU A 9 3.53 -10.06 7.49
C LEU A 9 3.72 -9.31 8.81
N PHE A 10 3.14 -8.11 8.90
CA PHE A 10 3.16 -7.23 10.05
C PHE A 10 1.84 -7.32 10.81
N GLU A 11 1.87 -7.91 12.00
CA GLU A 11 0.74 -8.00 12.93
C GLU A 11 0.78 -6.79 13.89
N PRO A 12 -0.22 -5.89 13.90
CA PRO A 12 -0.29 -4.80 14.87
C PRO A 12 -0.27 -5.33 16.31
N LEU A 13 0.64 -4.81 17.15
CA LEU A 13 0.70 -5.13 18.58
C LEU A 13 0.19 -4.00 19.46
N THR A 14 0.38 -2.76 19.01
CA THR A 14 -0.11 -1.56 19.69
C THR A 14 -1.00 -0.76 18.75
N PRO A 15 -1.75 0.20 19.28
CA PRO A 15 -2.54 1.11 18.46
C PRO A 15 -1.66 1.87 17.46
N LEU A 16 -2.10 1.92 16.21
CA LEU A 16 -1.31 2.41 15.08
C LEU A 16 -1.85 3.75 14.57
N PHE A 17 -0.93 4.61 14.13
CA PHE A 17 -1.27 5.87 13.48
C PHE A 17 -0.64 5.96 12.09
N PHE A 18 -1.48 5.99 11.06
CA PHE A 18 -1.09 6.18 9.66
C PHE A 18 -1.54 7.57 9.20
N GLY A 19 -0.76 8.57 9.62
CA GLY A 19 -1.02 9.97 9.33
C GLY A 19 -1.02 10.27 7.84
N LYS A 20 -1.93 11.15 7.42
CA LYS A 20 -1.92 11.82 6.11
C LYS A 20 -1.19 13.16 6.20
N ARG A 21 -1.10 13.89 5.08
CA ARG A 21 -0.47 15.23 5.00
C ARG A 21 -0.87 16.21 6.12
N GLN A 22 -2.12 16.14 6.60
CA GLN A 22 -2.68 16.97 7.68
C GLN A 22 -2.10 16.65 9.08
N ALA A 23 -1.43 15.51 9.26
CA ALA A 23 -0.87 15.02 10.53
C ALA A 23 0.22 15.88 11.17
N LEU A 24 0.63 16.97 10.52
CA LEU A 24 1.78 17.78 10.91
C LEU A 24 1.38 19.09 11.58
N SER A 25 0.09 19.44 11.59
CA SER A 25 -0.43 20.55 12.39
C SER A 25 -0.85 20.01 13.77
N PRO A 26 -0.39 20.60 14.89
CA PRO A 26 -0.89 20.26 16.22
C PRO A 26 -2.35 20.72 16.41
N TYR A 27 -2.81 21.67 15.59
CA TYR A 27 -4.14 22.29 15.70
C TYR A 27 -5.23 21.57 14.92
N GLU A 28 -4.89 20.58 14.10
CA GLU A 28 -5.86 19.81 13.32
C GLU A 28 -6.19 18.50 14.03
N TYR A 29 -7.47 18.16 14.08
CA TYR A 29 -7.90 16.80 14.42
C TYR A 29 -7.53 15.88 13.27
N VAL A 30 -6.63 14.92 13.51
CA VAL A 30 -6.13 14.04 12.45
C VAL A 30 -6.49 12.59 12.72
N ARG A 31 -7.25 12.04 11.77
CA ARG A 31 -7.63 10.63 11.77
C ARG A 31 -6.63 9.78 11.01
N SER A 32 -6.24 8.65 11.61
CA SER A 32 -5.43 7.65 10.94
C SER A 32 -6.13 7.10 9.71
N SER A 33 -5.35 6.81 8.68
CA SER A 33 -5.81 5.92 7.59
C SER A 33 -6.10 4.52 8.15
N ILE A 34 -7.02 3.78 7.51
CA ILE A 34 -7.34 2.40 7.92
C ILE A 34 -6.15 1.48 7.65
N THR A 35 -5.54 1.58 6.47
CA THR A 35 -4.41 0.76 6.06
C THR A 35 -3.12 1.58 5.99
N PRO A 36 -1.95 0.96 6.21
CA PRO A 36 -0.67 1.62 5.99
C PRO A 36 -0.51 1.95 4.50
N SER A 37 0.26 3.00 4.19
CA SER A 37 0.74 3.22 2.83
C SER A 37 1.94 2.31 2.55
N ILE A 38 2.30 2.16 1.27
CA ILE A 38 3.51 1.42 0.89
C ILE A 38 4.79 2.10 1.42
N TYR A 39 4.77 3.40 1.74
CA TYR A 39 5.89 4.04 2.42
C TYR A 39 6.06 3.57 3.86
N THR A 40 4.97 3.31 4.59
CA THR A 40 5.04 2.77 5.96
C THR A 40 5.58 1.35 5.94
N ILE A 41 5.06 0.51 5.04
CA ILE A 41 5.53 -0.86 4.84
C ILE A 41 6.99 -0.87 4.39
N GLY A 42 7.34 -0.10 3.36
CA GLY A 42 8.70 0.00 2.86
C GLY A 42 9.68 0.47 3.94
N GLY A 43 9.30 1.48 4.74
CA GLY A 43 10.10 1.92 5.88
C GLY A 43 10.35 0.82 6.92
N ALA A 44 9.32 0.02 7.22
CA ALA A 44 9.44 -1.11 8.14
C ALA A 44 10.34 -2.23 7.60
N VAL A 45 10.23 -2.54 6.29
CA VAL A 45 11.12 -3.51 5.62
C VAL A 45 12.57 -3.04 5.65
N LEU A 46 12.83 -1.78 5.29
CA LEU A 46 14.17 -1.18 5.34
C LEU A 46 14.75 -1.23 6.76
N ARG A 47 13.93 -0.90 7.77
CA ARG A 47 14.32 -0.99 9.18
C ARG A 47 14.68 -2.43 9.58
N MET A 48 13.89 -3.41 9.15
CA MET A 48 14.15 -4.82 9.38
C MET A 48 15.46 -5.26 8.72
N ILE A 49 15.71 -4.89 7.46
CA ILE A 49 16.98 -5.20 6.78
C ILE A 49 18.16 -4.57 7.53
N ASN A 50 18.04 -3.31 7.96
CA ASN A 50 19.08 -2.64 8.73
C ASN A 50 19.37 -3.37 10.05
N GLU A 51 18.35 -3.66 10.85
CA GLU A 51 18.50 -4.25 12.19
C GLU A 51 18.97 -5.71 12.15
N PHE A 52 18.47 -6.52 11.20
CA PHE A 52 18.77 -7.96 11.15
C PHE A 52 19.90 -8.32 10.19
N CYS A 53 20.16 -7.53 9.16
CA CYS A 53 21.23 -7.80 8.20
C CYS A 53 22.50 -6.99 8.45
N GLY A 54 22.43 -5.93 9.26
CA GLY A 54 23.55 -5.02 9.56
C GLY A 54 23.93 -4.11 8.40
N LEU A 55 23.02 -3.93 7.42
CA LEU A 55 23.25 -3.04 6.28
C LEU A 55 22.85 -1.61 6.65
N GLU A 56 23.67 -0.64 6.26
CA GLU A 56 23.34 0.77 6.48
C GLU A 56 22.15 1.22 5.62
N PHE A 57 21.32 2.13 6.13
CA PHE A 57 20.16 2.62 5.38
C PHE A 57 20.53 3.14 3.98
N LYS A 58 21.69 3.80 3.85
CA LYS A 58 22.19 4.30 2.56
C LYS A 58 22.34 3.17 1.53
N GLU A 59 22.96 2.07 1.94
CA GLU A 59 23.19 0.90 1.08
C GLU A 59 21.87 0.22 0.70
N ILE A 60 20.94 0.11 1.64
CA ILE A 60 19.61 -0.45 1.37
C ILE A 60 18.84 0.45 0.37
N GLU A 61 18.91 1.77 0.54
CA GLU A 61 18.28 2.74 -0.38
C GLU A 61 18.87 2.66 -1.80
N GLU A 62 20.20 2.49 -1.92
CA GLU A 62 20.90 2.27 -3.19
C GLU A 62 20.44 0.96 -3.86
N ASN A 63 20.37 -0.13 -3.09
CA ASN A 63 19.86 -1.42 -3.57
C ASN A 63 18.39 -1.33 -4.05
N VAL A 64 17.57 -0.46 -3.45
CA VAL A 64 16.19 -0.20 -3.93
C VAL A 64 16.21 0.61 -5.22
N SER A 65 17.07 1.63 -5.34
CA SER A 65 17.24 2.41 -6.56
C SER A 65 17.66 1.56 -7.75
N GLU A 66 18.56 0.59 -7.52
CA GLU A 66 19.11 -0.33 -8.52
C GLU A 66 18.21 -1.56 -8.79
N ASP A 67 16.99 -1.58 -8.23
CA ASP A 67 16.03 -2.69 -8.38
C ASP A 67 16.52 -4.06 -7.86
N LEU A 68 17.61 -4.09 -7.08
CA LEU A 68 18.11 -5.27 -6.35
C LEU A 68 17.18 -5.65 -5.19
N ILE A 69 16.60 -4.64 -4.53
CA ILE A 69 15.53 -4.79 -3.55
C ILE A 69 14.24 -4.21 -4.14
N GLN A 70 13.19 -5.02 -4.26
CA GLN A 70 11.87 -4.57 -4.73
C GLN A 70 10.82 -4.93 -3.70
N ILE A 71 10.01 -3.95 -3.28
CA ILE A 71 8.96 -4.13 -2.28
C ILE A 71 7.61 -3.93 -2.97
N LYS A 72 6.74 -4.93 -2.91
CA LYS A 72 5.40 -4.94 -3.54
C LYS A 72 4.32 -5.15 -2.47
N GLY A 73 3.39 -4.21 -2.38
CA GLY A 73 2.34 -4.19 -1.36
C GLY A 73 1.73 -2.79 -1.22
N PRO A 74 0.84 -2.54 -0.24
CA PRO A 74 0.41 -3.47 0.80
C PRO A 74 -0.71 -4.41 0.35
N TYR A 75 -0.79 -5.57 0.99
CA TYR A 75 -2.00 -6.40 1.04
C TYR A 75 -2.43 -6.66 2.48
N VAL A 76 -3.65 -7.13 2.66
CA VAL A 76 -4.20 -7.57 3.95
C VAL A 76 -4.16 -9.09 3.99
N ALA A 77 -3.55 -9.66 5.01
CA ALA A 77 -3.56 -11.10 5.30
C ALA A 77 -4.45 -11.36 6.51
N ALA A 78 -5.41 -12.26 6.38
CA ALA A 78 -6.39 -12.54 7.42
C ALA A 78 -6.50 -14.05 7.68
N TRP A 79 -6.51 -14.45 8.95
CA TRP A 79 -6.69 -15.85 9.33
C TRP A 79 -8.18 -16.17 9.39
N LEU A 80 -8.64 -16.99 8.44
CA LEU A 80 -10.03 -17.37 8.24
C LEU A 80 -10.10 -18.88 8.03
N ASN A 81 -10.93 -19.57 8.82
CA ASN A 81 -11.13 -21.02 8.75
C ASN A 81 -9.84 -21.85 8.80
N GLY A 82 -8.85 -21.42 9.59
CA GLY A 82 -7.58 -22.14 9.78
C GLY A 82 -6.49 -21.81 8.76
N ASP A 83 -6.82 -21.06 7.69
CA ASP A 83 -5.87 -20.66 6.65
C ASP A 83 -5.69 -19.14 6.57
N ILE A 84 -4.60 -18.69 5.95
CA ILE A 84 -4.39 -17.28 5.59
C ILE A 84 -5.08 -17.01 4.26
N LYS A 85 -5.89 -15.95 4.22
CA LYS A 85 -6.47 -15.38 3.00
C LYS A 85 -5.89 -13.99 2.75
N TYR A 86 -5.59 -13.68 1.50
CA TYR A 86 -4.95 -12.45 1.10
C TYR A 86 -5.95 -11.56 0.37
N TYR A 87 -5.87 -10.26 0.62
CA TYR A 87 -6.82 -9.29 0.11
C TYR A 87 -6.12 -8.01 -0.33
N VAL A 88 -6.63 -7.39 -1.38
CA VAL A 88 -6.22 -6.06 -1.85
C VAL A 88 -7.43 -5.14 -1.93
N PRO A 89 -7.22 -3.81 -1.97
CA PRO A 89 -8.31 -2.85 -2.16
C PRO A 89 -9.15 -3.18 -3.40
N ALA A 90 -10.48 -3.24 -3.21
CA ALA A 90 -11.41 -3.46 -4.30
C ALA A 90 -11.43 -2.27 -5.26
N PRO A 91 -11.75 -2.49 -6.55
CA PRO A 91 -11.91 -1.40 -7.51
C PRO A 91 -12.93 -0.35 -7.03
N ILE A 92 -12.54 0.93 -7.05
CA ILE A 92 -13.41 2.05 -6.72
C ILE A 92 -14.54 2.11 -7.76
N GLY A 93 -15.79 2.06 -7.30
CA GLY A 93 -16.98 2.09 -8.18
C GLY A 93 -17.56 0.72 -8.54
N TYR A 94 -16.97 -0.37 -8.05
CA TYR A 94 -17.56 -1.71 -8.17
C TYR A 94 -18.78 -1.83 -7.23
N GLY A 95 -19.79 -2.64 -7.54
CA GLY A 95 -21.06 -2.66 -6.78
C GLY A 95 -22.16 -3.55 -7.36
N GLU A 96 -22.07 -3.94 -8.63
CA GLU A 96 -22.81 -5.01 -9.30
C GLU A 96 -22.00 -5.41 -10.58
N PRO A 97 -22.26 -6.58 -11.22
CA PRO A 97 -21.38 -7.12 -12.25
C PRO A 97 -21.17 -6.13 -13.40
N LEU A 98 -19.94 -6.08 -13.92
CA LEU A 98 -19.53 -5.32 -15.10
C LEU A 98 -20.38 -5.74 -16.31
N ARG A 99 -21.56 -5.14 -16.48
CA ARG A 99 -22.22 -5.11 -17.78
C ARG A 99 -21.58 -3.99 -18.58
N THR A 100 -21.11 -4.34 -19.77
CA THR A 100 -20.66 -3.43 -20.80
C THR A 100 -21.74 -2.38 -21.08
N SER A 101 -21.54 -1.16 -20.62
CA SER A 101 -22.36 -0.01 -21.04
C SER A 101 -21.73 0.62 -22.28
N PRO A 102 -22.47 0.81 -23.38
CA PRO A 102 -21.98 1.48 -24.59
C PRO A 102 -21.82 3.00 -24.43
N TYR A 103 -22.09 3.58 -23.26
CA TYR A 103 -22.05 5.03 -23.04
C TYR A 103 -21.08 5.42 -21.91
N LEU A 104 -19.78 5.46 -22.21
CA LEU A 104 -18.77 6.12 -21.39
C LEU A 104 -18.62 7.58 -21.86
N GLY A 105 -19.21 8.51 -21.11
CA GLY A 105 -18.98 9.94 -21.30
C GLY A 105 -17.68 10.36 -20.60
N TYR A 106 -16.64 10.65 -21.36
CA TYR A 106 -15.35 11.11 -20.83
C TYR A 106 -15.44 12.58 -20.39
N GLN A 107 -15.05 12.89 -19.16
CA GLN A 107 -14.75 14.28 -18.78
C GLN A 107 -13.24 14.47 -18.82
N ARG A 108 -12.76 15.34 -19.72
CA ARG A 108 -11.35 15.68 -19.85
C ARG A 108 -10.91 16.50 -18.63
N LEU A 109 -10.21 15.87 -17.69
CA LEU A 109 -9.18 16.56 -16.93
C LEU A 109 -7.97 16.65 -17.86
N ASP A 110 -7.69 17.84 -18.38
CA ASP A 110 -6.51 18.15 -19.19
C ASP A 110 -6.13 17.08 -20.22
N ARG A 111 -7.06 16.77 -21.13
CA ARG A 111 -6.89 15.84 -22.27
C ARG A 111 -6.77 14.34 -21.93
N ILE A 112 -6.89 13.94 -20.66
CA ILE A 112 -6.93 12.53 -20.27
C ILE A 112 -8.38 12.03 -20.31
N PRO A 113 -8.67 10.89 -20.98
CA PRO A 113 -9.98 10.24 -20.91
C PRO A 113 -10.23 9.72 -19.48
N VAL A 114 -11.01 10.45 -18.68
CA VAL A 114 -11.51 9.96 -17.39
C VAL A 114 -12.83 9.23 -17.62
N ALA A 115 -12.92 7.96 -17.23
CA ALA A 115 -14.18 7.23 -17.24
C ALA A 115 -15.12 7.83 -16.18
N ARG A 116 -16.23 8.43 -16.60
CA ARG A 116 -17.23 9.00 -15.70
C ARG A 116 -18.23 7.91 -15.32
N MET A 117 -18.36 7.62 -14.02
CA MET A 117 -19.52 6.89 -13.52
C MET A 117 -20.74 7.83 -13.58
N THR A 118 -21.72 7.50 -14.43
CA THR A 118 -22.96 8.29 -14.56
C THR A 118 -23.96 8.03 -13.43
N LYS A 119 -23.69 7.07 -12.53
CA LYS A 119 -24.41 6.87 -11.27
C LYS A 119 -23.43 6.43 -10.18
N PRO A 120 -23.50 6.98 -8.95
CA PRO A 120 -22.83 6.39 -7.80
C PRO A 120 -23.54 5.09 -7.42
N LEU A 121 -23.26 3.99 -8.11
CA LEU A 121 -23.60 2.65 -7.63
C LEU A 121 -22.46 2.19 -6.72
N GLY A 122 -22.31 2.90 -5.61
CA GLY A 122 -21.40 2.53 -4.54
C GLY A 122 -22.18 1.80 -3.47
N ILE A 123 -21.80 0.55 -3.17
CA ILE A 123 -21.88 0.12 -1.78
C ILE A 123 -20.89 1.03 -1.04
N VAL A 124 -21.38 2.20 -0.60
CA VAL A 124 -20.62 3.11 0.26
C VAL A 124 -20.58 2.42 1.62
N VAL A 125 -19.50 1.70 1.87
CA VAL A 125 -19.22 1.21 3.23
C VAL A 125 -18.89 2.45 4.06
N LYS A 126 -19.87 2.90 4.85
CA LYS A 126 -19.78 4.11 5.68
C LYS A 126 -18.57 4.06 6.62
N ASP A 127 -18.17 2.86 7.04
CA ASP A 127 -17.12 2.61 8.03
C ASP A 127 -16.23 1.40 7.67
N GLY A 128 -15.48 1.48 6.58
CA GLY A 128 -14.50 0.43 6.24
C GLY A 128 -13.85 0.57 4.87
N LEU A 129 -12.85 -0.28 4.64
CA LEU A 129 -12.21 -0.48 3.34
C LEU A 129 -12.75 -1.76 2.72
N ARG A 130 -13.25 -1.65 1.48
CA ARG A 130 -13.67 -2.81 0.69
C ARG A 130 -12.46 -3.47 0.05
N LEU A 131 -12.45 -4.79 0.06
CA LEU A 131 -11.37 -5.63 -0.40
C LEU A 131 -11.87 -6.74 -1.32
N VAL A 132 -11.00 -7.18 -2.23
CA VAL A 132 -11.15 -8.38 -3.06
C VAL A 132 -10.00 -9.34 -2.72
N GLU A 133 -10.28 -10.64 -2.76
CA GLU A 133 -9.35 -11.72 -2.46
C GLU A 133 -8.34 -11.92 -3.60
N ILE A 134 -7.08 -12.13 -3.23
CA ILE A 134 -6.06 -12.70 -4.10
C ILE A 134 -6.06 -14.21 -3.88
N ARG A 135 -6.33 -14.97 -4.93
CA ARG A 135 -6.46 -16.42 -4.89
C ARG A 135 -5.31 -17.12 -5.58
N PHE A 136 -4.92 -18.25 -5.02
CA PHE A 136 -4.04 -19.17 -5.68
C PHE A 136 -4.84 -20.25 -6.40
N ASN A 137 -4.77 -20.28 -7.72
CA ASN A 137 -5.27 -21.38 -8.54
C ASN A 137 -4.25 -22.53 -8.48
N ARG A 138 -4.63 -23.65 -7.83
CA ARG A 138 -3.74 -24.82 -7.67
C ARG A 138 -3.44 -25.52 -8.99
N GLU A 139 -4.39 -25.52 -9.94
CA GLU A 139 -4.24 -26.19 -11.24
C GLU A 139 -3.29 -25.40 -12.15
N GLY A 140 -3.50 -24.07 -12.24
CA GLY A 140 -2.63 -23.18 -13.01
C GLY A 140 -1.34 -22.76 -12.29
N ARG A 141 -1.20 -23.08 -11.00
CA ARG A 141 -0.12 -22.60 -10.11
C ARG A 141 0.09 -21.09 -10.17
N GLU A 142 -0.99 -20.35 -10.31
CA GLU A 142 -1.01 -18.91 -10.55
C GLU A 142 -1.79 -18.17 -9.47
N TRP A 143 -1.44 -16.92 -9.24
CA TRP A 143 -2.20 -16.02 -8.38
C TRP A 143 -3.07 -15.10 -9.23
N SER A 144 -4.34 -14.96 -8.88
CA SER A 144 -5.30 -14.10 -9.57
C SER A 144 -6.21 -13.37 -8.59
N ILE A 145 -6.82 -12.28 -9.04
CA ILE A 145 -7.79 -11.53 -8.23
C ILE A 145 -9.18 -12.10 -8.48
N ASP A 146 -9.90 -12.42 -7.41
CA ASP A 146 -11.32 -12.72 -7.52
C ASP A 146 -12.14 -11.44 -7.32
N LEU A 147 -12.46 -10.74 -8.41
CA LEU A 147 -13.31 -9.55 -8.38
C LEU A 147 -14.73 -9.83 -7.85
N ASN A 148 -15.19 -11.09 -7.87
CA ASN A 148 -16.49 -11.47 -7.32
C ASN A 148 -16.44 -11.69 -5.81
N SER A 149 -15.26 -11.75 -5.19
CA SER A 149 -15.13 -11.86 -3.73
C SER A 149 -15.34 -10.51 -3.05
N GLN A 150 -15.91 -10.51 -1.85
CA GLN A 150 -16.19 -9.30 -1.09
C GLN A 150 -15.74 -9.44 0.36
N ALA A 151 -14.82 -8.57 0.77
CA ALA A 151 -14.48 -8.42 2.18
C ALA A 151 -14.50 -6.94 2.60
N ILE A 152 -14.86 -6.69 3.86
CA ILE A 152 -14.86 -5.35 4.44
C ILE A 152 -13.92 -5.36 5.64
N LEU A 153 -12.84 -4.58 5.54
CA LEU A 153 -11.95 -4.30 6.66
C LEU A 153 -12.42 -3.06 7.41
N ARG A 154 -12.73 -3.21 8.68
CA ARG A 154 -13.09 -2.12 9.59
C ARG A 154 -11.99 -1.93 10.62
N ALA A 155 -11.66 -0.68 10.89
CA ALA A 155 -10.76 -0.29 11.97
C ALA A 155 -11.59 0.28 13.12
N ARG A 156 -11.36 -0.24 14.33
CA ARG A 156 -11.83 0.40 15.55
C ARG A 156 -10.90 1.56 15.85
N MET A 157 -11.45 2.77 15.87
CA MET A 157 -10.69 3.99 16.15
C MET A 157 -10.78 4.35 17.63
N SER A 158 -9.72 4.94 18.18
CA SER A 158 -9.72 5.63 19.47
C SER A 158 -9.22 7.06 19.33
N ASP A 159 -9.93 7.99 19.92
CA ASP A 159 -9.52 9.40 19.93
C ASP A 159 -8.64 9.64 21.16
N ARG A 160 -7.46 10.22 20.91
CA ARG A 160 -6.46 10.51 21.93
C ARG A 160 -6.12 11.99 21.93
N THR A 161 -6.09 12.57 23.12
CA THR A 161 -5.62 13.92 23.38
C THR A 161 -4.33 13.83 24.17
N SER A 162 -3.31 14.51 23.69
CA SER A 162 -1.96 14.47 24.25
C SER A 162 -1.40 15.88 24.37
N PHE A 163 -0.45 16.08 25.28
CA PHE A 163 0.25 17.34 25.50
C PHE A 163 1.64 17.08 26.09
N GLU A 164 2.53 18.06 25.99
CA GLU A 164 3.84 18.00 26.64
C GLU A 164 3.79 18.73 27.98
N MET A 165 4.49 18.21 28.99
CA MET A 165 4.58 18.81 30.32
C MET A 165 5.97 19.39 30.56
N GLU A 166 6.02 20.63 31.04
CA GLU A 166 7.25 21.22 31.56
C GLU A 166 7.68 20.49 32.84
N ARG A 167 8.88 19.92 32.83
CA ARG A 167 9.35 19.04 33.91
C ARG A 167 9.42 19.72 35.28
N VAL A 168 9.82 20.99 35.32
CA VAL A 168 10.02 21.75 36.57
C VAL A 168 8.69 22.33 37.06
N GLY A 169 7.97 23.05 36.20
CA GLY A 169 6.69 23.69 36.57
C GLY A 169 5.53 22.70 36.70
N ARG A 170 5.65 21.49 36.15
CA ARG A 170 4.58 20.49 36.03
C ARG A 170 3.31 21.07 35.38
N VAL A 171 3.49 22.05 34.50
CA VAL A 171 2.43 22.68 33.73
C VAL A 171 2.47 22.19 32.29
N VAL A 172 1.34 22.28 31.60
CA VAL A 172 1.27 21.99 30.17
C VAL A 172 2.09 23.04 29.41
N GLN A 173 3.00 22.59 28.56
CA GLN A 173 3.78 23.48 27.72
C GLN A 173 2.86 24.15 26.70
N HIS A 174 2.96 25.47 26.58
CA HIS A 174 2.12 26.26 25.69
C HIS A 174 2.21 25.75 24.24
N GLY A 175 1.05 25.56 23.59
CA GLY A 175 0.97 25.15 22.18
C GLY A 175 1.25 23.67 21.89
N THR A 176 1.35 22.82 22.91
CA THR A 176 1.69 21.39 22.74
C THR A 176 0.49 20.44 22.78
N LEU A 177 -0.74 20.96 22.94
CA LEU A 177 -1.94 20.14 22.89
C LEU A 177 -2.18 19.63 21.45
N TYR A 178 -2.35 18.32 21.28
CA TYR A 178 -2.64 17.71 19.99
C TYR A 178 -3.61 16.54 20.09
N PHE A 179 -4.30 16.27 18.98
CA PHE A 179 -5.38 15.29 18.89
C PHE A 179 -5.14 14.29 17.76
N ARG A 180 -5.29 12.99 18.05
CA ARG A 180 -5.11 11.91 17.07
C ARG A 180 -6.19 10.86 17.22
N SER A 181 -6.77 10.41 16.11
CA SER A 181 -7.63 9.23 16.08
C SER A 181 -6.81 8.05 15.57
N MET A 182 -6.50 7.10 16.46
CA MET A 182 -5.60 5.97 16.21
C MET A 182 -6.38 4.69 15.93
N VAL A 183 -5.78 3.75 15.20
CA VAL A 183 -6.37 2.44 14.96
C VAL A 183 -6.00 1.48 16.10
N GLU A 184 -6.99 1.08 16.89
CA GLU A 184 -6.81 0.15 18.02
C GLU A 184 -6.81 -1.31 17.60
N SER A 185 -7.74 -1.66 16.71
CA SER A 185 -7.93 -3.04 16.29
C SER A 185 -8.62 -3.12 14.94
N TYR A 186 -8.52 -4.28 14.29
CA TYR A 186 -9.14 -4.54 13.00
C TYR A 186 -10.16 -5.67 13.10
N ILE A 187 -11.16 -5.58 12.24
CA ILE A 187 -12.13 -6.65 11.98
C ILE A 187 -12.29 -6.75 10.47
N LEU A 188 -12.16 -7.95 9.93
CA LEU A 188 -12.47 -8.24 8.54
C LEU A 188 -13.69 -9.15 8.48
N ASP A 189 -14.70 -8.70 7.75
CA ASP A 189 -15.90 -9.46 7.43
C ASP A 189 -15.80 -9.91 5.97
N SER A 190 -15.60 -11.21 5.72
CA SER A 190 -15.61 -11.82 4.39
C SER A 190 -16.95 -12.48 4.11
N ASP A 191 -17.48 -12.22 2.91
CA ASP A 191 -18.68 -12.87 2.39
C ASP A 191 -18.60 -14.41 2.36
N ARG A 192 -17.40 -14.97 2.12
CA ARG A 192 -17.18 -16.41 1.92
C ARG A 192 -16.70 -17.15 3.16
N TYR A 193 -15.89 -16.50 4.00
CA TYR A 193 -15.21 -17.19 5.10
C TYR A 193 -15.62 -16.69 6.50
N GLY A 194 -16.54 -15.73 6.57
CA GLY A 194 -17.00 -15.16 7.83
C GLY A 194 -16.06 -14.08 8.37
N ARG A 195 -16.01 -13.95 9.69
CA ARG A 195 -15.43 -12.80 10.40
C ARG A 195 -14.16 -13.17 11.15
N THR A 196 -13.15 -12.30 11.09
CA THR A 196 -11.92 -12.44 11.88
C THR A 196 -11.39 -11.10 12.39
N SER A 197 -10.65 -11.13 13.49
CA SER A 197 -9.86 -10.00 14.01
C SER A 197 -8.35 -10.24 13.88
N LYS A 198 -7.93 -11.41 13.39
CA LYS A 198 -6.52 -11.75 13.17
C LYS A 198 -6.08 -11.21 11.82
N ILE A 199 -5.61 -9.96 11.82
CA ILE A 199 -5.28 -9.18 10.63
C ILE A 199 -3.81 -8.78 10.64
N ASN A 200 -3.12 -9.09 9.55
CA ASN A 200 -1.77 -8.62 9.28
C ASN A 200 -1.75 -7.78 8.00
N PHE A 201 -0.81 -6.85 7.92
CA PHE A 201 -0.49 -6.15 6.68
C PHE A 201 0.75 -6.80 6.07
N GLY A 202 0.69 -7.11 4.78
CA GLY A 202 1.73 -7.85 4.10
C GLY A 202 2.37 -7.10 2.94
N CYS A 203 3.59 -7.51 2.61
CA CYS A 203 4.25 -7.21 1.34
C CYS A 203 5.10 -8.37 0.89
N ASP A 204 5.33 -8.43 -0.42
CA ASP A 204 6.29 -9.33 -1.02
C ASP A 204 7.55 -8.54 -1.37
N VAL A 205 8.71 -9.15 -1.16
CA VAL A 205 10.00 -8.51 -1.35
C VAL A 205 10.93 -9.39 -2.18
N LYS A 206 11.47 -8.84 -3.27
CA LYS A 206 12.64 -9.36 -3.96
C LYS A 206 13.89 -8.82 -3.27
N ILE A 207 14.85 -9.67 -2.95
CA ILE A 207 16.08 -9.26 -2.27
C ILE A 207 17.30 -10.07 -2.75
N PRO A 208 18.53 -9.56 -2.54
CA PRO A 208 19.77 -10.30 -2.75
C PRO A 208 19.88 -11.54 -1.84
N GLU A 209 20.66 -12.53 -2.26
CA GLU A 209 20.82 -13.81 -1.55
C GLU A 209 21.37 -13.66 -0.13
N GLU A 210 22.31 -12.74 0.06
CA GLU A 210 22.91 -12.45 1.37
C GLU A 210 21.90 -11.89 2.38
N VAL A 211 20.97 -11.04 1.91
CA VAL A 211 19.87 -10.52 2.72
C VAL A 211 18.84 -11.63 2.98
N PHE A 212 18.54 -12.43 1.95
CA PHE A 212 17.58 -13.53 2.03
C PHE A 212 17.94 -14.55 3.12
N LYS A 213 19.20 -15.00 3.14
CA LYS A 213 19.69 -15.99 4.13
C LYS A 213 19.57 -15.49 5.57
N LYS A 214 19.65 -14.17 5.81
CA LYS A 214 19.52 -13.57 7.15
C LYS A 214 18.07 -13.34 7.56
N LEU A 215 17.19 -13.01 6.61
CA LEU A 215 15.79 -12.71 6.90
C LEU A 215 14.90 -13.96 6.92
N ILE A 216 15.25 -15.00 6.18
CA ILE A 216 14.41 -16.18 6.09
C ILE A 216 14.24 -16.85 7.46
N GLY A 217 12.99 -17.10 7.83
CA GLY A 217 12.67 -17.72 9.12
C GLY A 217 12.66 -16.76 10.31
N VAL A 218 12.89 -15.45 10.12
CA VAL A 218 12.62 -14.44 11.15
C VAL A 218 11.14 -14.52 11.53
N LYS A 219 10.88 -14.82 12.81
CA LYS A 219 9.54 -14.92 13.39
C LYS A 219 9.44 -14.01 14.60
N ASN A 220 8.27 -13.41 14.77
CA ASN A 220 7.93 -12.57 15.92
C ASN A 220 8.88 -11.39 16.17
N ALA A 221 9.50 -10.84 15.12
CA ALA A 221 10.36 -9.66 15.25
C ALA A 221 9.52 -8.43 15.62
N VAL A 222 9.85 -7.76 16.72
CA VAL A 222 9.11 -6.58 17.18
C VAL A 222 9.73 -5.32 16.58
N LEU A 223 8.96 -4.58 15.78
CA LEU A 223 9.44 -3.43 15.01
C LEU A 223 8.52 -2.22 15.20
N ARG A 224 9.10 -1.02 15.11
CA ARG A 224 8.30 0.21 14.99
C ARG A 224 7.53 0.20 13.68
N PHE A 225 6.25 0.54 13.74
CA PHE A 225 5.34 0.50 12.61
C PHE A 225 4.29 1.61 12.70
N GLY A 226 4.22 2.45 11.67
CA GLY A 226 3.39 3.67 11.71
C GLY A 226 4.02 4.80 12.54
N GLY A 227 3.21 5.81 12.86
CA GLY A 227 3.57 6.94 13.73
C GLY A 227 3.23 6.72 15.20
N GLU A 228 3.46 7.74 16.03
CA GLU A 228 3.10 7.77 17.47
C GLU A 228 3.64 6.59 18.29
N GLY A 229 4.80 6.04 17.90
CA GLY A 229 5.41 4.90 18.60
C GLY A 229 4.69 3.56 18.39
N GLY A 230 3.85 3.44 17.37
CA GLY A 230 3.20 2.18 16.99
C GLY A 230 4.20 1.04 16.78
N VAL A 231 3.79 -0.17 17.13
CA VAL A 231 4.62 -1.39 17.11
C VAL A 231 3.86 -2.52 16.45
N CYS A 232 4.58 -3.34 15.68
CA CYS A 232 4.08 -4.57 15.09
C CYS A 232 5.01 -5.75 15.36
N LYS A 233 4.49 -6.94 15.12
CA LYS A 233 5.21 -8.21 15.09
C LYS A 233 5.35 -8.64 13.62
N ALA A 234 6.57 -8.72 13.13
CA ALA A 234 6.89 -9.12 11.77
C ALA A 234 7.23 -10.62 11.70
N ASN A 235 6.70 -11.29 10.68
CA ASN A 235 6.99 -12.69 10.34
C ASN A 235 7.36 -12.81 8.87
N VAL A 236 8.41 -13.57 8.57
CA VAL A 236 8.99 -13.71 7.23
C VAL A 236 8.77 -15.13 6.69
N HIS A 237 8.24 -15.21 5.47
CA HIS A 237 7.84 -16.45 4.80
C HIS A 237 8.45 -16.55 3.40
N SER A 238 8.84 -17.74 2.93
CA SER A 238 9.56 -17.94 1.67
C SER A 238 8.82 -18.73 0.57
N GLY A 239 7.52 -19.04 0.77
CA GLY A 239 6.73 -19.83 -0.19
C GLY A 239 5.49 -19.11 -0.75
N GLU A 240 4.88 -18.24 0.05
CA GLU A 240 3.65 -17.52 -0.27
C GLU A 240 3.98 -16.08 -0.66
N ILE A 241 4.01 -15.78 -1.97
CA ILE A 241 4.32 -14.45 -2.52
C ILE A 241 3.19 -14.01 -3.47
N PRO A 242 2.00 -13.70 -2.91
CA PRO A 242 0.77 -13.51 -3.69
C PRO A 242 0.83 -12.35 -4.69
N LEU A 243 1.51 -11.25 -4.37
CA LEU A 243 1.61 -10.08 -5.24
C LEU A 243 2.72 -10.17 -6.26
N ILE A 244 3.93 -10.58 -5.88
CA ILE A 244 5.06 -10.64 -6.83
C ILE A 244 4.80 -11.68 -7.93
N LYS A 245 4.16 -12.81 -7.60
CA LYS A 245 3.76 -13.80 -8.62
C LYS A 245 2.60 -13.29 -9.48
N ALA A 246 1.64 -12.56 -8.91
CA ALA A 246 0.62 -11.86 -9.70
C ALA A 246 1.22 -10.75 -10.60
N PHE A 247 2.41 -10.26 -10.26
CA PHE A 247 3.16 -9.23 -10.99
C PHE A 247 3.98 -9.73 -12.18
N ARG A 248 4.19 -11.05 -12.34
CA ARG A 248 5.08 -11.62 -13.38
C ARG A 248 4.61 -11.43 -14.83
N VAL A 249 3.73 -10.48 -15.04
CA VAL A 249 3.17 -10.00 -16.30
C VAL A 249 4.10 -8.93 -16.91
N ARG A 250 5.43 -9.08 -16.79
CA ARG A 250 6.37 -8.22 -17.52
C ARG A 250 6.41 -8.58 -19.02
N GLU A 251 6.16 -9.85 -19.34
CA GLU A 251 6.04 -10.35 -20.71
C GLU A 251 4.59 -10.27 -21.23
N GLU A 252 3.61 -10.15 -20.34
CA GLU A 252 2.18 -10.09 -20.64
C GLU A 252 1.51 -8.75 -20.25
N LEU A 253 2.28 -7.66 -20.16
CA LEU A 253 1.73 -6.31 -20.34
C LEU A 253 1.30 -6.18 -21.81
N GLU A 254 0.37 -7.04 -22.22
CA GLU A 254 -0.37 -6.93 -23.44
C GLU A 254 -0.96 -5.52 -23.43
N ARG A 255 -0.61 -4.78 -24.48
CA ARG A 255 -1.23 -3.50 -24.79
C ARG A 255 -2.73 -3.67 -24.54
N ARG A 256 -3.27 -2.91 -23.58
CA ARG A 256 -4.70 -2.78 -23.23
C ARG A 256 -5.28 -3.63 -22.07
N LYS A 257 -4.51 -4.39 -21.28
CA LYS A 257 -5.06 -4.97 -20.03
C LYS A 257 -5.36 -3.87 -18.99
N THR A 258 -6.48 -4.00 -18.29
CA THR A 258 -6.82 -3.10 -17.16
C THR A 258 -6.01 -3.51 -15.94
N LEU A 259 -5.43 -2.52 -15.26
CA LEU A 259 -4.60 -2.72 -14.07
C LEU A 259 -5.32 -2.18 -12.85
N LEU A 260 -5.33 -2.95 -11.76
CA LEU A 260 -5.78 -2.55 -10.43
C LEU A 260 -4.59 -2.10 -9.60
N ALA A 261 -4.58 -0.84 -9.19
CA ALA A 261 -3.63 -0.30 -8.22
C ALA A 261 -3.88 -0.93 -6.84
N THR A 262 -2.98 -1.79 -6.38
CA THR A 262 -3.03 -2.36 -5.01
C THR A 262 -2.38 -1.45 -3.99
N SER A 263 -1.53 -0.54 -4.48
CA SER A 263 -0.84 0.48 -3.71
C SER A 263 -0.97 1.83 -4.41
N HIS A 264 -0.43 2.87 -3.77
CA HIS A 264 -0.31 4.17 -4.41
C HIS A 264 0.59 4.08 -5.65
N ILE A 265 0.12 4.60 -6.80
CA ILE A 265 0.90 4.64 -8.05
C ILE A 265 1.26 6.09 -8.37
N ALA A 266 2.55 6.41 -8.47
CA ALA A 266 2.99 7.76 -8.79
C ALA A 266 2.56 8.17 -10.20
N LEU A 267 2.08 9.40 -10.32
CA LEU A 267 1.69 10.04 -11.56
C LEU A 267 2.68 11.14 -11.91
N LEU A 268 3.19 11.12 -13.13
CA LEU A 268 4.15 12.09 -13.65
C LEU A 268 3.58 12.76 -14.90
N LYS A 269 3.73 14.08 -15.01
CA LYS A 269 3.34 14.84 -16.20
C LYS A 269 4.59 15.31 -16.94
N GLU A 270 4.72 14.92 -18.22
CA GLU A 270 5.77 15.38 -19.13
C GLU A 270 5.14 15.70 -20.49
N ASP A 271 5.44 16.87 -21.07
CA ASP A 271 4.96 17.30 -22.39
C ASP A 271 3.46 17.04 -22.64
N ASP A 272 2.62 17.44 -21.68
CA ASP A 272 1.16 17.25 -21.65
C ASP A 272 0.65 15.80 -21.62
N ARG A 273 1.54 14.83 -21.41
CA ARG A 273 1.18 13.41 -21.21
C ARG A 273 1.26 13.05 -19.74
N LEU A 274 0.39 12.14 -19.31
CA LEU A 274 0.38 11.60 -17.95
C LEU A 274 0.94 10.17 -17.97
N TYR A 275 1.89 9.90 -17.09
CA TYR A 275 2.54 8.59 -16.95
C TYR A 275 2.24 8.00 -15.58
N ALA A 276 1.94 6.71 -15.54
CA ALA A 276 1.95 5.90 -14.33
C ALA A 276 3.36 5.34 -14.15
N LEU A 277 4.03 5.71 -13.05
CA LEU A 277 5.41 5.33 -12.81
C LEU A 277 5.59 3.81 -12.78
N GLY A 278 6.55 3.30 -13.56
CA GLY A 278 6.83 1.87 -13.69
C GLY A 278 5.85 1.10 -14.59
N PHE A 279 4.89 1.78 -15.23
CA PHE A 279 3.92 1.18 -16.15
C PHE A 279 3.93 1.84 -17.53
N GLY A 280 3.91 3.18 -17.59
CA GLY A 280 4.00 3.96 -18.83
C GLY A 280 2.87 4.98 -19.03
N GLU A 281 2.65 5.43 -20.28
CA GLU A 281 1.69 6.49 -20.61
C GLU A 281 0.25 6.05 -20.34
N ILE A 282 -0.49 6.83 -19.57
CA ILE A 282 -1.87 6.53 -19.18
C ILE A 282 -2.83 6.75 -20.35
N GLU A 283 -3.63 5.72 -20.63
CA GLU A 283 -4.75 5.79 -21.55
C GLU A 283 -6.04 6.24 -20.86
N TRP A 284 -6.37 5.61 -19.73
CA TRP A 284 -7.52 6.00 -18.92
C TRP A 284 -7.32 5.60 -17.46
N VAL A 285 -8.05 6.28 -16.58
CA VAL A 285 -8.09 6.02 -15.13
C VAL A 285 -9.53 6.05 -14.65
N LEU A 286 -9.88 5.13 -13.75
CA LEU A 286 -11.05 5.17 -12.89
C LEU A 286 -10.57 5.06 -11.44
N GLY A 287 -10.72 6.13 -10.68
CA GLY A 287 -10.28 6.13 -9.29
C GLY A 287 -10.16 7.53 -8.73
N LYS A 288 -9.33 7.65 -7.69
CA LYS A 288 -9.07 8.92 -7.02
C LYS A 288 -7.58 9.22 -7.05
N VAL A 289 -7.26 10.49 -7.25
CA VAL A 289 -5.89 11.00 -7.16
C VAL A 289 -5.74 11.75 -5.85
N GLU A 290 -4.66 11.48 -5.11
CA GLU A 290 -4.26 12.27 -3.95
C GLU A 290 -2.78 12.63 -4.00
N LEU A 291 -2.40 13.72 -3.31
CA LEU A 291 -1.00 14.04 -3.07
C LEU A 291 -0.48 13.15 -1.94
N LEU A 292 0.42 12.24 -2.28
CA LEU A 292 1.13 11.43 -1.29
C LEU A 292 2.42 12.13 -0.89
N GLY A 293 2.59 12.29 0.42
CA GLY A 293 3.85 12.69 1.04
C GLY A 293 4.38 11.56 1.92
N GLY A 294 5.38 11.89 2.73
CA GLY A 294 5.92 10.97 3.73
C GLY A 294 7.12 11.58 4.43
N TRP A 295 7.74 10.80 5.31
CA TRP A 295 8.91 11.23 6.06
C TRP A 295 10.13 10.41 5.63
N LEU A 296 11.24 11.08 5.34
CA LEU A 296 12.54 10.47 5.18
C LEU A 296 13.23 10.46 6.54
N THR A 297 13.26 9.30 7.17
CA THR A 297 13.80 9.13 8.52
C THR A 297 15.27 9.56 8.61
N ARG A 298 16.07 9.27 7.58
CA ARG A 298 17.50 9.58 7.54
C ARG A 298 17.80 11.08 7.42
N SER A 299 17.09 11.77 6.52
CA SER A 299 17.35 13.19 6.25
C SER A 299 16.49 14.13 7.09
N VAL A 300 15.60 13.58 7.94
CA VAL A 300 14.67 14.33 8.80
C VAL A 300 13.90 15.37 7.97
N LYS A 301 13.48 14.94 6.78
CA LYS A 301 12.83 15.79 5.77
C LYS A 301 11.58 15.12 5.24
N PHE A 302 10.65 15.95 4.79
CA PHE A 302 9.50 15.47 4.03
C PHE A 302 9.94 14.90 2.68
N LYS A 303 9.37 13.76 2.31
CA LYS A 303 9.37 13.30 0.92
C LYS A 303 8.66 14.36 0.07
N LYS A 304 9.07 14.48 -1.19
CA LYS A 304 8.35 15.32 -2.15
C LYS A 304 6.88 14.90 -2.21
N HIS A 305 5.97 15.87 -2.30
CA HIS A 305 4.56 15.59 -2.53
C HIS A 305 4.39 15.20 -3.99
N ILE A 306 3.81 14.03 -4.22
CA ILE A 306 3.69 13.45 -5.56
C ILE A 306 2.22 13.07 -5.78
N PRO A 307 1.61 13.48 -6.91
CA PRO A 307 0.29 13.00 -7.28
C PRO A 307 0.31 11.48 -7.44
N THR A 308 -0.63 10.80 -6.82
CA THR A 308 -0.71 9.33 -6.85
C THR A 308 -2.12 8.86 -7.09
N LEU A 309 -2.28 7.78 -7.87
CA LEU A 309 -3.51 6.99 -7.86
C LEU A 309 -3.64 6.30 -6.50
N LEU A 310 -4.82 6.38 -5.90
CA LEU A 310 -5.12 5.69 -4.67
C LEU A 310 -5.25 4.17 -4.89
N PRO A 311 -4.91 3.34 -3.89
CA PRO A 311 -5.23 1.91 -3.93
C PRO A 311 -6.72 1.68 -4.20
N GLY A 312 -7.03 0.71 -5.06
CA GLY A 312 -8.38 0.46 -5.59
C GLY A 312 -8.67 1.19 -6.91
N SER A 313 -7.76 2.02 -7.42
CA SER A 313 -7.95 2.66 -8.73
C SER A 313 -7.68 1.67 -9.87
N LEU A 314 -8.47 1.75 -10.93
CA LEU A 314 -8.23 1.04 -12.19
C LEU A 314 -7.59 1.98 -13.21
N PHE A 315 -6.67 1.47 -14.02
CA PHE A 315 -6.05 2.24 -15.09
C PHE A 315 -5.57 1.35 -16.24
N ARG A 316 -5.31 1.96 -17.40
CA ARG A 316 -4.73 1.31 -18.57
C ARG A 316 -3.63 2.18 -19.14
N VAL A 317 -2.64 1.57 -19.77
CA VAL A 317 -1.51 2.27 -20.39
C VAL A 317 -1.44 2.03 -21.89
N HIS A 318 -1.01 3.06 -22.64
CA HIS A 318 -0.84 3.06 -24.09
C HIS A 318 0.51 2.49 -24.52
N SER A 319 1.59 2.89 -23.83
CA SER A 319 2.97 2.47 -24.08
C SER A 319 3.66 2.10 -22.77
N LEU A 320 4.73 1.32 -22.84
CA LEU A 320 5.57 0.94 -21.70
C LEU A 320 6.73 1.92 -21.47
N ASP A 321 6.79 2.99 -22.27
CA ASP A 321 7.79 4.02 -22.14
C ASP A 321 7.52 4.78 -20.84
N HIS A 322 8.50 4.77 -19.95
CA HIS A 322 8.40 5.37 -18.63
C HIS A 322 9.58 6.31 -18.42
N PRO A 323 9.34 7.50 -17.84
CA PRO A 323 10.43 8.41 -17.51
C PRO A 323 11.38 7.78 -16.49
N LEU A 324 12.67 8.04 -16.68
CA LEU A 324 13.73 7.53 -15.81
C LEU A 324 13.56 8.10 -14.39
N ILE A 325 13.50 7.21 -13.39
CA ILE A 325 13.56 7.61 -11.99
C ILE A 325 15.00 8.03 -11.69
N LYS A 326 15.19 9.25 -11.17
CA LYS A 326 16.51 9.73 -10.75
C LYS A 326 17.00 8.95 -9.52
N HIS A 327 18.31 8.70 -9.44
CA HIS A 327 18.95 7.93 -8.36
C HIS A 327 18.59 8.38 -6.93
N ASN A 328 18.30 9.67 -6.73
CA ASN A 328 18.01 10.24 -5.41
C ASN A 328 16.54 10.14 -4.97
N GLU A 329 15.65 9.58 -5.80
CA GLU A 329 14.22 9.42 -5.52
C GLU A 329 13.84 7.93 -5.36
N TRP A 330 14.71 7.13 -4.73
CA TRP A 330 14.52 5.69 -4.51
C TRP A 330 13.11 5.31 -4.03
N TYR A 331 12.51 6.13 -3.18
CA TYR A 331 11.19 5.90 -2.59
C TYR A 331 10.07 5.85 -3.62
N LEU A 332 10.26 6.44 -4.80
CA LEU A 332 9.34 6.32 -5.93
C LEU A 332 9.21 4.88 -6.45
N LYS A 333 10.26 4.07 -6.34
CA LYS A 333 10.24 2.65 -6.71
C LYS A 333 9.22 1.85 -5.92
N LEU A 334 8.87 2.30 -4.70
CA LEU A 334 7.84 1.69 -3.86
C LEU A 334 6.41 1.90 -4.42
N LEU A 335 6.19 2.95 -5.22
CA LEU A 335 4.89 3.35 -5.75
C LEU A 335 4.53 2.65 -7.07
N THR A 336 4.86 1.36 -7.18
CA THR A 336 4.81 0.62 -8.46
C THR A 336 4.11 -0.73 -8.32
N THR A 337 3.04 -0.83 -7.51
CA THR A 337 2.33 -2.10 -7.28
C THR A 337 0.89 -2.10 -7.82
N ALA A 338 0.70 -2.66 -9.01
CA ALA A 338 -0.60 -2.91 -9.64
C ALA A 338 -0.65 -4.30 -10.27
N ILE A 339 -1.85 -4.88 -10.38
CA ILE A 339 -2.07 -6.24 -10.87
C ILE A 339 -3.12 -6.23 -11.98
N PRO A 340 -3.01 -7.07 -13.02
CA PRO A 340 -4.02 -7.15 -14.06
C PRO A 340 -5.35 -7.67 -13.52
N CYS A 341 -6.46 -7.12 -14.03
CA CYS A 341 -7.81 -7.48 -13.63
C CYS A 341 -8.79 -7.60 -14.80
#